data_AF-A0A1I0J6R1-F1
#
_entry.id   AF-A0A1I0J6R1-F1
#
_cell.length_a   1.000
_cell.length_b   1.000
_cell.length_c   1.000
_cell.angle_alpha   90.00
_cell.angle_beta   90.00
_cell.angle_gamma   90.00
#
_symmetry.space_group_name_H-M   'P 1'
#
loop_
_entity.id
_entity.type
_entity.pdbx_description
1 polymer ?
#
loop_
_entity_poly.entity_id
_entity_poly.type
_entity_poly.pdbx_seq_one_letter_code
_entity_poly.pdbx_strand_id
1 'polypeptide(L)'
;MNDEDSFINGHLNEMHKSKEDQARAKRRKLKCYIEFGGKLSRLADEIPSTKLRGPVIAKLFPDSKCLDPALRSNCKWLYEALNKPGHEAADILTVLNVESIFDLGSENPTVIRRRFLAAKA
;
A
#
# COMPACT_ATOMS: atom_id res chain seq x y z
N MET A 1 26.06 -40.29 -4.77
CA MET A 1 26.27 -38.87 -5.08
C MET A 1 25.23 -38.47 -6.12
N ASN A 2 24.15 -37.73 -5.89
CA ASN A 2 23.48 -37.14 -4.73
C ASN A 2 22.00 -36.91 -5.18
N ASP A 3 21.14 -37.92 -5.12
CA ASP A 3 19.72 -37.75 -5.51
C ASP A 3 18.93 -36.94 -4.47
N GLU A 4 19.33 -37.00 -3.20
CA GLU A 4 18.73 -36.20 -2.12
C GLU A 4 19.03 -34.70 -2.26
N ASP A 5 20.24 -34.32 -2.70
CA ASP A 5 20.57 -32.91 -2.93
C ASP A 5 19.80 -32.33 -4.13
N SER A 6 19.52 -33.13 -5.16
CA SER A 6 18.73 -32.70 -6.33
C SER A 6 17.27 -32.39 -5.93
N PHE A 7 16.67 -33.24 -5.09
CA PHE A 7 15.31 -33.05 -4.58
C PHE A 7 15.19 -31.84 -3.65
N ILE A 8 16.14 -31.67 -2.72
CA ILE A 8 16.16 -30.53 -1.79
C ILE A 8 16.38 -29.21 -2.57
N ASN A 9 17.31 -29.19 -3.52
CA ASN A 9 17.54 -28.00 -4.34
C ASN A 9 16.35 -27.65 -5.23
N GLY A 10 15.66 -28.64 -5.79
CA GLY A 10 14.42 -28.42 -6.55
C GLY A 10 13.31 -27.81 -5.70
N HIS A 11 13.05 -28.36 -4.52
CA HIS A 11 12.02 -27.87 -3.60
C HIS A 11 12.31 -26.46 -3.06
N LEU A 12 13.58 -26.18 -2.71
CA LEU A 12 14.00 -24.84 -2.29
C LEU A 12 13.81 -23.81 -3.43
N ASN A 13 14.11 -24.19 -4.67
CA ASN A 13 13.95 -23.31 -5.83
C ASN A 13 12.47 -23.01 -6.12
N GLU A 14 11.60 -24.01 -6.00
CA GLU A 14 10.14 -23.82 -6.11
C GLU A 14 9.57 -22.94 -4.99
N MET A 15 10.03 -23.15 -3.75
CA MET A 15 9.66 -22.30 -2.61
C MET A 15 10.13 -20.86 -2.80
N HIS A 16 11.33 -20.64 -3.33
CA HIS A 16 11.88 -19.30 -3.61
C HIS A 16 11.05 -18.60 -4.70
N LYS A 17 10.74 -19.29 -5.79
CA LYS A 17 9.90 -18.77 -6.88
C LYS A 17 8.50 -18.37 -6.36
N SER A 18 7.89 -19.21 -5.52
CA SER A 18 6.60 -18.90 -4.88
C SER A 18 6.66 -17.64 -4.00
N LYS A 19 7.74 -17.46 -3.22
CA LYS A 19 7.94 -16.28 -2.38
C LYS A 19 8.14 -15.01 -3.20
N GLU A 20 8.90 -15.08 -4.29
CA GLU A 20 9.12 -13.95 -5.20
C GLU A 20 7.82 -13.50 -5.90
N ASP A 21 7.00 -14.46 -6.34
CA ASP A 21 5.71 -14.17 -6.95
C ASP A 21 4.74 -13.53 -5.95
N GLN A 22 4.73 -14.01 -4.71
CA GLN A 22 3.95 -13.39 -3.63
C GLN A 22 4.42 -11.96 -3.33
N ALA A 23 5.73 -11.74 -3.23
CA ALA A 23 6.31 -10.40 -3.00
C ALA A 23 5.96 -9.44 -4.15
N ARG A 24 6.03 -9.93 -5.40
CA ARG A 24 5.65 -9.17 -6.60
C ARG A 24 4.17 -8.81 -6.59
N ALA A 25 3.29 -9.75 -6.23
CA ALA A 25 1.85 -9.52 -6.13
C ALA A 25 1.52 -8.46 -5.06
N LYS A 26 2.15 -8.56 -3.88
CA LYS A 26 2.03 -7.57 -2.80
C LYS A 26 2.45 -6.17 -3.24
N ARG A 27 3.61 -6.06 -3.91
CA ARG A 27 4.11 -4.77 -4.46
C ARG A 27 3.12 -4.15 -5.45
N ARG A 28 2.58 -4.95 -6.37
CA ARG A 28 1.56 -4.48 -7.33
C ARG A 28 0.30 -3.98 -6.61
N LYS A 29 -0.19 -4.74 -5.63
CA LYS A 29 -1.39 -4.35 -4.86
C LYS A 29 -1.17 -3.06 -4.07
N LEU A 30 -0.02 -2.91 -3.41
CA LEU A 30 0.34 -1.66 -2.72
C LEU A 30 0.39 -0.47 -3.69
N LYS A 31 1.00 -0.66 -4.87
CA LYS A 31 1.06 0.37 -5.91
C LYS A 31 -0.34 0.83 -6.33
N CYS A 32 -1.26 -0.10 -6.56
CA CYS A 32 -2.65 0.24 -6.90
C CYS A 32 -3.34 1.07 -5.79
N TYR A 33 -3.09 0.77 -4.51
CA TYR A 33 -3.61 1.57 -3.41
C TYR A 33 -3.01 2.98 -3.37
N ILE A 34 -1.71 3.12 -3.61
CA ILE A 34 -1.04 4.44 -3.66
C ILE A 34 -1.59 5.26 -4.83
N GLU A 35 -1.74 4.67 -6.02
CA GLU A 35 -2.32 5.33 -7.19
C GLU A 35 -3.76 5.78 -6.95
N PHE A 36 -4.58 4.92 -6.32
CA PHE A 36 -5.93 5.28 -5.91
C PHE A 36 -5.93 6.41 -4.87
N GLY A 37 -5.02 6.36 -3.89
CA GLY A 37 -4.80 7.45 -2.93
C GLY A 37 -4.49 8.79 -3.59
N GLY A 38 -3.64 8.78 -4.62
CA GLY A 38 -3.32 9.98 -5.41
C GLY A 38 -4.54 10.58 -6.11
N LYS A 39 -5.40 9.74 -6.68
CA LYS A 39 -6.67 10.18 -7.28
C LYS A 39 -7.60 10.81 -6.22
N LEU A 40 -7.69 10.20 -5.04
CA LEU A 40 -8.49 10.74 -3.93
C LEU A 40 -7.92 12.05 -3.38
N SER A 41 -6.59 12.19 -3.34
CA SER A 41 -5.91 13.42 -2.91
C SER A 41 -6.24 14.58 -3.84
N ARG A 42 -6.04 14.39 -5.16
CA ARG A 42 -6.36 15.43 -6.17
C ARG A 42 -7.82 15.83 -6.12
N LEU A 43 -8.73 14.86 -6.03
CA LEU A 43 -10.16 15.14 -5.94
C LEU A 43 -10.52 15.88 -4.65
N ALA A 44 -9.76 15.71 -3.57
CA ALA A 44 -9.98 16.46 -2.34
C ALA A 44 -9.56 17.94 -2.48
N ASP A 45 -8.56 18.24 -3.30
CA ASP A 45 -8.14 19.60 -3.61
C ASP A 45 -9.14 20.28 -4.58
N GLU A 46 -9.66 19.54 -5.56
CA GLU A 46 -10.67 20.03 -6.52
C GLU A 46 -12.06 20.19 -5.89
N ILE A 47 -12.44 19.25 -5.02
CA ILE A 47 -13.75 19.21 -4.34
C ILE A 47 -13.52 19.09 -2.83
N PRO A 48 -13.33 20.22 -2.13
CA PRO A 48 -13.09 20.23 -0.69
C PRO A 48 -14.25 19.64 0.11
N SER A 49 -15.49 19.87 -0.35
CA SER A 49 -16.70 19.35 0.28
C SER A 49 -16.77 17.83 0.25
N THR A 50 -16.68 17.22 1.43
CA THR A 50 -16.80 15.76 1.63
C THR A 50 -18.12 15.21 1.11
N LYS A 51 -19.22 15.96 1.30
CA LYS A 51 -20.57 15.58 0.87
C LYS A 51 -20.67 15.47 -0.65
N LEU A 52 -20.03 16.36 -1.39
CA LEU A 52 -20.01 16.34 -2.86
C LEU A 52 -18.99 15.34 -3.42
N ARG A 53 -17.88 15.15 -2.70
CA ARG A 53 -16.80 14.25 -3.14
C ARG A 53 -17.20 12.78 -3.14
N GLY A 54 -18.02 12.33 -2.18
CA GLY A 54 -18.49 10.93 -2.11
C GLY A 54 -19.19 10.44 -3.39
N PRO A 55 -20.24 11.13 -3.87
CA PRO A 55 -20.90 10.83 -5.14
C PRO A 55 -19.95 10.86 -6.35
N VAL A 56 -19.01 11.80 -6.38
CA VAL A 56 -18.03 11.91 -7.48
C VAL A 56 -17.06 10.73 -7.48
N ILE A 57 -16.57 10.30 -6.32
CA ILE A 57 -15.75 9.09 -6.19
C ILE A 57 -16.53 7.87 -6.70
N ALA A 58 -17.79 7.73 -6.32
CA ALA A 58 -18.62 6.59 -6.74
C ALA A 58 -18.89 6.58 -8.25
N LYS A 59 -18.90 7.76 -8.90
CA LYS A 59 -19.06 7.91 -10.36
C LYS A 59 -17.76 7.65 -11.12
N LEU A 60 -16.63 8.20 -10.64
CA LEU A 60 -15.34 8.10 -11.33
C LEU A 60 -14.62 6.77 -11.08
N PHE A 61 -14.81 6.19 -9.89
CA PHE A 61 -14.14 4.96 -9.44
C PHE A 61 -15.18 3.98 -8.89
N PRO A 62 -16.03 3.39 -9.75
CA PRO A 62 -17.12 2.52 -9.30
C PRO A 62 -16.61 1.33 -8.48
N ASP A 63 -15.45 0.77 -8.81
CA ASP A 63 -14.83 -0.35 -8.09
C ASP A 63 -14.43 0.01 -6.65
N SER A 64 -14.29 1.30 -6.34
CA SER A 64 -14.01 1.76 -4.97
C SER A 64 -15.15 1.47 -4.00
N LYS A 65 -16.36 1.14 -4.49
CA LYS A 65 -17.48 0.69 -3.65
C LYS A 65 -17.19 -0.63 -2.94
N CYS A 66 -16.33 -1.47 -3.52
CA CYS A 66 -15.90 -2.74 -2.91
C CYS A 66 -14.82 -2.52 -1.84
N LEU A 67 -14.30 -1.29 -1.69
CA LEU A 67 -13.32 -0.95 -0.68
C LEU A 67 -14.02 -0.41 0.56
N ASP A 68 -13.62 -0.96 1.71
CA ASP A 68 -13.98 -0.44 3.02
C ASP A 68 -13.67 1.08 3.11
N PRO A 69 -14.58 1.90 3.68
CA PRO A 69 -14.36 3.34 3.81
C PRO A 69 -13.04 3.72 4.52
N ALA A 70 -12.62 2.97 5.54
CA ALA A 70 -11.37 3.23 6.23
C ALA A 70 -10.17 2.90 5.34
N LEU A 71 -10.23 1.80 4.58
CA LEU A 71 -9.21 1.47 3.58
C LEU A 71 -9.07 2.59 2.53
N ARG A 72 -10.17 3.13 2.01
CA ARG A 72 -10.13 4.26 1.04
C ARG A 72 -9.44 5.49 1.62
N SER A 73 -9.80 5.87 2.85
CA SER A 73 -9.16 6.97 3.56
C SER A 73 -7.67 6.72 3.80
N ASN A 74 -7.29 5.48 4.13
CA ASN A 74 -5.89 5.10 4.35
C ASN A 74 -5.07 5.05 3.05
N CYS A 75 -5.68 4.74 1.90
CA CYS A 75 -5.02 4.90 0.60
C CYS A 75 -4.63 6.36 0.35
N LYS A 76 -5.57 7.29 0.58
CA LYS A 76 -5.31 8.73 0.45
C LYS A 76 -4.21 9.17 1.42
N TRP A 77 -4.34 8.83 2.70
CA TRP A 77 -3.34 9.14 3.72
C TRP A 77 -1.94 8.64 3.34
N LEU A 78 -1.83 7.39 2.87
CA LEU A 78 -0.53 6.82 2.49
C LEU A 78 0.10 7.57 1.31
N TYR A 79 -0.71 7.93 0.31
CA TYR A 79 -0.23 8.75 -0.79
C TYR A 79 0.26 10.12 -0.31
N GLU A 80 -0.54 10.82 0.51
CA GLU A 80 -0.17 12.14 1.03
C GLU A 80 1.08 12.08 1.92
N ALA A 81 1.21 11.05 2.76
CA ALA A 81 2.41 10.80 3.56
C ALA A 81 3.68 10.63 2.70
N LEU A 82 3.57 10.02 1.52
CA LEU A 82 4.70 9.77 0.64
C LEU A 82 5.00 10.94 -0.33
N ASN A 83 4.03 11.81 -0.61
CA ASN A 83 4.13 12.75 -1.74
C ASN A 83 3.78 14.20 -1.42
N LYS A 84 3.12 14.50 -0.29
CA LYS A 84 2.66 15.85 0.05
C LYS A 84 3.60 16.49 1.09
N PRO A 85 4.35 17.55 0.72
CA PRO A 85 5.19 18.27 1.68
C PRO A 85 4.38 18.79 2.86
N GLY A 86 4.94 18.69 4.07
CA GLY A 86 4.29 19.16 5.30
C GLY A 86 3.14 18.29 5.81
N HIS A 87 2.90 17.12 5.20
CA HIS A 87 1.96 16.15 5.76
C HIS A 87 2.46 15.62 7.12
N GLU A 88 1.55 15.36 8.06
CA GLU A 88 1.85 14.92 9.44
C GLU A 88 2.67 13.62 9.55
N ALA A 89 2.70 12.86 8.44
CA ALA A 89 3.40 11.60 8.28
C ALA A 89 4.41 11.64 7.11
N ALA A 90 4.92 12.83 6.75
CA ALA A 90 5.94 12.97 5.71
C ALA A 90 7.25 12.22 6.05
N ASP A 91 7.46 11.93 7.33
CA ASP A 91 8.57 11.16 7.90
C ASP A 91 8.32 9.64 7.91
N ILE A 92 7.27 9.14 7.24
CA ILE A 92 6.84 7.74 7.31
C ILE A 92 7.94 6.72 7.00
N LEU A 93 8.81 6.99 6.02
CA LEU A 93 9.91 6.08 5.65
C LEU A 93 10.97 6.02 6.76
N THR A 94 11.30 7.18 7.34
CA THR A 94 12.22 7.30 8.47
C THR A 94 11.68 6.62 9.72
N VAL A 95 10.42 6.91 10.08
CA VAL A 95 9.76 6.33 11.27
C VAL A 95 9.66 4.81 11.17
N LEU A 96 9.41 4.29 9.96
CA LEU A 96 9.33 2.85 9.73
C LEU A 96 10.68 2.19 9.43
N ASN A 97 11.78 2.95 9.42
CA ASN A 97 13.13 2.52 9.13
C ASN A 97 13.23 1.70 7.82
N VAL A 98 12.68 2.25 6.73
CA VAL A 98 12.73 1.66 5.39
C VAL A 98 13.12 2.70 4.35
N GLU A 99 13.87 2.29 3.32
CA GLU A 99 14.20 3.16 2.18
C GLU A 99 13.03 3.32 1.21
N SER A 100 12.24 2.24 1.03
CA SER A 100 11.03 2.26 0.24
C SER A 100 9.84 1.71 1.02
N ILE A 101 8.66 2.27 0.77
CA ILE A 101 7.41 1.72 1.32
C ILE A 101 7.17 0.27 0.88
N PHE A 102 7.74 -0.13 -0.27
CA PHE A 102 7.64 -1.49 -0.80
C PHE A 102 8.50 -2.51 -0.05
N ASP A 103 9.40 -2.06 0.84
CA ASP A 103 10.29 -2.93 1.61
C ASP A 103 9.64 -3.38 2.94
N LEU A 104 8.51 -2.79 3.32
CA LEU A 104 7.74 -3.15 4.53
C LEU A 104 7.14 -4.56 4.51
N GLY A 105 7.09 -5.21 3.33
CA GLY A 105 6.45 -6.51 3.14
C GLY A 105 4.93 -6.53 3.36
N SER A 106 4.30 -5.36 3.51
CA SER A 106 2.87 -5.16 3.73
C SER A 106 2.24 -4.41 2.57
N GLU A 107 1.19 -4.98 1.99
CA GLU A 107 0.44 -4.38 0.88
C GLU A 107 -0.76 -3.54 1.33
N ASN A 108 -1.12 -3.56 2.62
CA ASN A 108 -2.36 -2.97 3.12
C ASN A 108 -2.09 -1.60 3.80
N PRO A 109 -2.64 -0.48 3.27
CA PRO A 109 -2.48 0.86 3.85
C PRO A 109 -2.93 0.98 5.31
N THR A 110 -3.98 0.26 5.72
CA THR A 110 -4.44 0.24 7.13
C THR A 110 -3.38 -0.35 8.05
N VAL A 111 -2.71 -1.41 7.62
CA VAL A 111 -1.63 -2.04 8.39
C VAL A 111 -0.42 -1.11 8.47
N ILE A 112 -0.06 -0.46 7.35
CA ILE A 112 1.05 0.49 7.29
C ILE A 112 0.80 1.67 8.24
N ARG A 113 -0.39 2.28 8.19
CA ARG A 113 -0.76 3.39 9.07
C ARG A 113 -0.68 3.00 10.55
N ARG A 114 -1.20 1.83 10.90
CA ARG A 114 -1.11 1.30 12.27
C ARG A 114 0.33 1.13 12.73
N ARG A 115 1.21 0.59 11.87
CA ARG A 115 2.65 0.45 12.20
C ARG A 115 3.31 1.81 12.42
N PHE A 116 2.99 2.79 11.57
CA PHE A 116 3.50 4.16 11.71
C PHE A 116 3.08 4.77 13.04
N LEU A 117 1.80 4.69 13.39
CA LEU A 117 1.30 5.22 14.67
C LEU A 117 1.93 4.53 15.88
N ALA A 118 2.19 3.22 15.79
CA ALA A 118 2.85 2.47 16.85
C ALA A 118 4.34 2.80 16.99
N ALA A 119 5.03 3.13 15.90
CA ALA A 119 6.45 3.49 15.91
C ALA A 119 6.70 4.96 16.31
N LYS A 120 5.67 5.82 16.17
CA LYS A 120 5.73 7.24 16.53
C LYS A 120 5.36 7.52 17.99
N ALA A 121 4.70 6.57 18.65
CA ALA A 121 4.31 6.64 20.06
C ALA A 121 5.51 6.37 20.98
#